data_AF-A0A0B7MI51-F1
#
_entry.id   AF-A0A0B7MI51-F1
#
_cell.length_a   1.000
_cell.length_b   1.000
_cell.length_c   1.000
_cell.angle_alpha   90.00
_cell.angle_beta   90.00
_cell.angle_gamma   90.00
#
_symmetry.space_group_name_H-M   'P 1'
#
loop_
_entity.id
_entity.type
_entity.pdbx_description
1 polymer ?
#
loop_
_entity_poly.entity_id
_entity_poly.type
_entity_poly.pdbx_seq_one_letter_code
_entity_poly.pdbx_strand_id
1 'polypeptide(L)'
;MGGPCPLCTGACVYVWFDALVNYLSALGWQDGDPRFEHYWPHTVHLMAKDIVRFHSVIWPIVLMAADIPLPRTIFGHGWLLLEGGKMSKSKGNVVDPLVLIDRYGVDAVRYYLLRELPNGGDSYYSEDDLINRINTDLANDLGNLISRTLGMVQKYQGGFIAAAGIPQGPDSDLINCAMQVKDELEEQLEHLDFSNALTAIWKLVRRANRYVDETTPWNLVRDPGKKERLQTVLYNLSEAVRLLTIWCSPFMPVFPERVFEQFGIAGRLDLQTWESTGKWGLLPANLQVETGPGVFPRIQVEEDKEKLSVKPQEEKPQKQRKPQKPQITIDDFDRVDLRVALVKNVEKIKGADRLLKVELDLGSETRTVVAGIAQHYTPDSLVGKRVVIVANLAPVKLRGVTSSGMILAASEGDDLGVLTVEREIPPGATVK
;
A
#
# COMPACT_ATOMS: atom_id res chain seq x y z
N MET A 1 -14.65 16.26 13.44
CA MET A 1 -15.88 17.07 13.62
C MET A 1 -16.06 17.90 12.38
N GLY A 2 -17.29 18.08 11.90
CA GLY A 2 -17.56 18.97 10.76
C GLY A 2 -17.47 20.44 11.15
N GLY A 3 -17.46 21.32 10.16
CA GLY A 3 -17.44 22.78 10.35
C GLY A 3 -18.65 23.32 11.15
N PRO A 4 -18.58 24.56 11.66
CA PRO A 4 -19.69 25.20 12.38
C PRO A 4 -20.91 25.38 11.46
N CYS A 5 -22.12 25.17 11.99
CA CYS A 5 -23.35 25.35 11.23
C CYS A 5 -23.69 26.85 11.07
N PRO A 6 -23.81 27.37 9.83
CA PRO A 6 -24.09 28.79 9.61
C PRO A 6 -25.52 29.19 10.01
N LEU A 7 -26.43 28.23 10.13
CA LEU A 7 -27.85 28.46 10.44
C LEU A 7 -28.18 28.31 11.94
N CYS A 8 -27.29 27.71 12.73
CA CYS A 8 -27.53 27.44 14.15
C CYS A 8 -26.25 27.57 14.97
N THR A 9 -26.19 28.61 15.80
CA THR A 9 -25.03 28.91 16.65
C THR A 9 -24.82 27.81 17.68
N GLY A 10 -23.61 27.24 17.75
CA GLY A 10 -23.27 26.15 18.68
C GLY A 10 -23.49 24.74 18.12
N ALA A 11 -24.10 24.61 16.93
CA ALA A 11 -24.20 23.34 16.21
C ALA A 11 -23.06 23.18 15.18
N CYS A 12 -22.70 21.93 14.88
CA CYS A 12 -21.74 21.59 13.83
C CYS A 12 -22.44 20.83 12.70
N VAL A 13 -21.97 21.01 11.46
CA VAL A 13 -22.43 20.27 10.29
C VAL A 13 -22.06 18.79 10.44
N TYR A 14 -22.99 17.91 10.06
CA TYR A 14 -22.74 16.48 10.08
C TYR A 14 -21.60 16.11 9.14
N VAL A 15 -20.62 15.33 9.63
CA VAL A 15 -19.35 15.09 8.92
C VAL A 15 -19.53 14.51 7.52
N TRP A 16 -20.54 13.67 7.28
CA TRP A 16 -20.77 13.11 5.95
C TRP A 16 -21.36 14.14 4.98
N PHE A 17 -22.14 15.11 5.48
CA PHE A 17 -22.63 16.20 4.64
C PHE A 17 -21.45 17.10 4.21
N ASP A 18 -20.63 17.51 5.19
CA ASP A 18 -19.42 18.32 4.96
C ASP A 18 -18.44 17.60 4.01
N ALA A 19 -18.17 16.31 4.27
CA ALA A 19 -17.28 15.52 3.44
C ALA A 19 -17.79 15.38 2.00
N LEU A 20 -19.07 15.09 1.75
CA LEU A 20 -19.57 14.88 0.38
C LEU A 20 -19.48 16.16 -0.50
N VAL A 21 -19.59 17.34 0.12
CA VAL A 21 -19.44 18.63 -0.58
C VAL A 21 -18.03 18.81 -1.18
N ASN A 22 -17.04 18.02 -0.74
CA ASN A 22 -15.68 18.05 -1.31
C ASN A 22 -15.69 17.97 -2.85
N TYR A 23 -16.55 17.12 -3.43
CA TYR A 23 -16.62 16.90 -4.88
C TYR A 23 -17.05 18.17 -5.64
N LEU A 24 -17.95 18.96 -5.06
CA LEU A 24 -18.40 20.23 -5.63
C LEU A 24 -17.38 21.35 -5.42
N SER A 25 -16.84 21.43 -4.19
CA SER A 25 -15.89 22.48 -3.82
C SER A 25 -14.59 22.40 -4.60
N ALA A 26 -14.08 21.19 -4.86
CA ALA A 26 -12.86 20.97 -5.65
C ALA A 26 -13.01 21.46 -7.11
N LEU A 27 -14.24 21.46 -7.63
CA LEU A 27 -14.58 21.96 -8.96
C LEU A 27 -14.99 23.44 -8.96
N GLY A 28 -14.94 24.13 -7.82
CA GLY A 28 -15.27 25.55 -7.72
C GLY A 28 -16.75 25.86 -7.97
N TRP A 29 -17.66 24.92 -7.65
CA TRP A 29 -19.10 25.08 -7.89
C TRP A 29 -19.68 26.38 -7.31
N GLN A 30 -19.25 26.77 -6.09
CA GLN A 30 -19.74 27.99 -5.43
C GLN A 30 -19.21 29.29 -6.05
N ASP A 31 -18.06 29.20 -6.74
CA ASP A 31 -17.38 30.34 -7.34
C ASP A 31 -17.76 30.54 -8.81
N GLY A 32 -18.64 29.68 -9.35
CA GLY A 32 -19.01 29.69 -10.77
C GLY A 32 -17.87 29.26 -11.69
N ASP A 33 -16.95 28.41 -11.19
CA ASP A 33 -15.80 27.96 -11.96
C ASP A 33 -16.23 27.05 -13.14
N PRO A 34 -15.77 27.32 -14.38
CA PRO A 34 -16.12 26.53 -15.57
C PRO A 34 -15.78 25.03 -15.46
N ARG A 35 -14.85 24.66 -14.56
CA ARG A 35 -14.51 23.26 -14.29
C ARG A 35 -15.71 22.45 -13.82
N PHE A 36 -16.63 23.04 -13.07
CA PHE A 36 -17.83 22.32 -12.63
C PHE A 36 -18.68 21.87 -13.82
N GLU A 37 -19.07 22.79 -14.71
CA GLU A 37 -19.91 22.47 -15.87
C GLU A 37 -19.22 21.48 -16.82
N HIS A 38 -17.89 21.58 -16.94
CA HIS A 38 -17.13 20.70 -17.82
C HIS A 38 -16.96 19.28 -17.26
N TYR A 39 -16.61 19.12 -15.98
CA TYR A 39 -16.24 17.81 -15.42
C TYR A 39 -17.39 17.09 -14.72
N TRP A 40 -18.34 17.81 -14.11
CA TRP A 40 -19.40 17.21 -13.27
C TRP A 40 -20.25 16.15 -14.00
N PRO A 41 -20.68 16.35 -15.26
CA PRO A 41 -21.47 15.34 -15.98
C PRO A 41 -20.73 14.02 -16.25
N HIS A 42 -19.41 14.00 -16.09
CA HIS A 42 -18.56 12.85 -16.40
C HIS A 42 -17.98 12.17 -15.14
N THR A 43 -18.39 12.58 -13.94
CA THR A 43 -17.78 12.08 -12.70
C THR A 43 -18.12 10.63 -12.41
N VAL A 44 -17.07 9.87 -12.07
CA VAL A 44 -17.17 8.54 -11.45
C VAL A 44 -16.69 8.67 -10.01
N HIS A 45 -17.55 8.33 -9.05
CA HIS A 45 -17.18 8.29 -7.63
C HIS A 45 -16.72 6.88 -7.28
N LEU A 46 -15.43 6.71 -7.02
CA LEU A 46 -14.81 5.44 -6.65
C LEU A 46 -14.58 5.37 -5.14
N MET A 47 -15.02 4.28 -4.52
CA MET A 47 -14.92 4.08 -3.07
C MET A 47 -14.97 2.61 -2.70
N ALA A 48 -14.64 2.28 -1.46
CA ALA A 48 -14.93 0.97 -0.91
C ALA A 48 -16.44 0.82 -0.63
N LYS A 49 -16.93 -0.43 -0.69
CA LYS A 49 -18.36 -0.76 -0.55
C LYS A 49 -19.01 -0.32 0.77
N ASP A 50 -18.24 -0.06 1.82
CA ASP A 50 -18.75 0.30 3.15
C ASP A 50 -19.35 1.71 3.21
N ILE A 51 -18.91 2.61 2.32
CA ILE A 51 -19.43 3.99 2.25
C ILE A 51 -20.39 4.22 1.08
N VAL A 52 -20.74 3.18 0.32
CA VAL A 52 -21.57 3.29 -0.87
C VAL A 52 -22.94 3.90 -0.55
N ARG A 53 -23.54 3.56 0.60
CA ARG A 53 -24.83 4.12 1.04
C ARG A 53 -24.82 5.65 1.15
N PHE A 54 -23.70 6.22 1.59
CA PHE A 54 -23.59 7.69 1.67
C PHE A 54 -23.60 8.32 0.28
N HIS A 55 -23.06 7.64 -0.73
CA HIS A 55 -22.91 8.16 -2.07
C HIS A 55 -24.08 7.79 -3.00
N SER A 56 -24.81 6.71 -2.73
CA SER A 56 -25.95 6.24 -3.54
C SER A 56 -27.31 6.63 -2.98
N VAL A 57 -27.38 7.12 -1.73
CA VAL A 57 -28.64 7.55 -1.10
C VAL A 57 -28.55 8.98 -0.58
N ILE A 58 -27.66 9.23 0.38
CA ILE A 58 -27.59 10.54 1.03
C ILE A 58 -27.13 11.62 0.06
N TRP A 59 -26.07 11.35 -0.71
CA TRP A 59 -25.52 12.31 -1.66
C TRP A 59 -26.50 12.70 -2.78
N PRO A 60 -27.17 11.78 -3.48
CA PRO A 60 -28.17 12.13 -4.47
C PRO A 60 -29.33 12.94 -3.89
N ILE A 61 -29.79 12.64 -2.66
CA ILE A 61 -30.83 13.43 -1.99
C ILE A 61 -30.36 14.87 -1.76
N VAL A 62 -29.11 15.06 -1.30
CA VAL A 62 -28.53 16.40 -1.11
C VAL A 62 -28.41 17.15 -2.43
N LEU A 63 -27.93 16.50 -3.49
CA LEU A 63 -27.82 17.09 -4.82
C LEU A 63 -29.18 17.48 -5.39
N MET A 64 -30.18 16.59 -5.31
CA MET A 64 -31.55 16.88 -5.75
C MET A 64 -32.17 18.03 -4.97
N ALA A 65 -31.96 18.10 -3.66
CA ALA A 65 -32.47 19.20 -2.84
C ALA A 65 -31.83 20.55 -3.18
N ALA A 66 -30.61 20.54 -3.71
CA ALA A 66 -29.87 21.71 -4.18
C ALA A 66 -30.01 21.98 -5.68
N ASP A 67 -30.84 21.20 -6.40
CA ASP A 67 -31.00 21.24 -7.86
C ASP A 67 -29.69 21.08 -8.65
N ILE A 68 -28.79 20.23 -8.14
CA ILE A 68 -27.51 19.89 -8.75
C ILE A 68 -27.63 18.56 -9.49
N PRO A 69 -27.12 18.42 -10.73
CA PRO A 69 -27.13 17.15 -11.45
C PRO A 69 -26.47 16.01 -10.67
N LEU A 70 -26.92 14.78 -10.90
CA LEU A 70 -26.33 13.61 -10.25
C LEU A 70 -25.00 13.21 -10.91
N PRO A 71 -24.06 12.60 -10.16
CA PRO A 71 -22.85 12.03 -10.76
C PRO A 71 -23.21 10.88 -11.72
N ARG A 72 -22.42 10.70 -12.77
CA ARG A 72 -22.63 9.66 -13.80
C ARG A 72 -22.58 8.24 -13.23
N THR A 73 -21.62 7.96 -12.34
CA THR A 73 -21.39 6.60 -11.83
C THR A 73 -20.91 6.64 -10.39
N ILE A 74 -21.41 5.70 -9.57
CA ILE A 74 -20.93 5.42 -8.22
C ILE A 74 -20.45 3.97 -8.22
N PHE A 75 -19.16 3.79 -7.96
CA PHE A 75 -18.50 2.49 -8.01
C PHE A 75 -17.95 2.11 -6.63
N GLY A 76 -18.46 1.02 -6.08
CA GLY A 76 -18.05 0.45 -4.79
C GLY A 76 -17.18 -0.79 -4.98
N HIS A 77 -15.86 -0.66 -4.84
CA HIS A 77 -14.95 -1.81 -4.87
C HIS A 77 -15.00 -2.60 -3.55
N GLY A 78 -14.62 -3.88 -3.62
CA GLY A 78 -14.50 -4.72 -2.42
C GLY A 78 -13.27 -4.39 -1.58
N TRP A 79 -13.11 -5.13 -0.49
CA TRP A 79 -11.98 -4.98 0.42
C TRP A 79 -10.80 -5.85 0.00
N LEU A 80 -9.59 -5.32 0.20
CA LEU A 80 -8.38 -6.12 0.25
C LEU A 80 -8.15 -6.55 1.71
N LEU A 81 -8.35 -7.83 1.96
CA LEU A 81 -8.22 -8.46 3.27
C LEU A 81 -6.83 -9.06 3.43
N LEU A 82 -6.41 -9.28 4.67
CA LEU A 82 -5.24 -10.12 4.97
C LEU A 82 -5.74 -11.43 5.55
N GLU A 83 -5.01 -12.53 5.34
CA GLU A 83 -5.38 -13.85 5.90
C GLU A 83 -5.57 -13.82 7.44
N GLY A 84 -4.96 -12.86 8.14
CA GLY A 84 -5.14 -12.61 9.59
C GLY A 84 -6.31 -11.69 9.98
N GLY A 85 -7.19 -11.32 9.05
CA GLY A 85 -8.32 -10.40 9.25
C GLY A 85 -7.99 -8.92 8.94
N LYS A 86 -8.87 -8.00 9.35
CA LYS A 86 -8.76 -6.55 9.03
C LYS A 86 -7.42 -5.96 9.47
N MET A 87 -6.77 -5.20 8.58
CA MET A 87 -5.53 -4.45 8.85
C MET A 87 -5.71 -3.54 10.08
N SER A 88 -4.77 -3.63 11.04
CA SER A 88 -4.71 -2.71 12.17
C SER A 88 -3.28 -2.41 12.58
N LYS A 89 -2.98 -1.12 12.76
CA LYS A 89 -1.69 -0.65 13.32
C LYS A 89 -1.39 -1.29 14.68
N SER A 90 -2.42 -1.63 15.47
CA SER A 90 -2.25 -2.28 16.78
C SER A 90 -1.88 -3.77 16.70
N LYS A 91 -2.16 -4.44 15.58
CA LYS A 91 -1.83 -5.87 15.37
C LYS A 91 -0.52 -6.08 14.63
N GLY A 92 0.14 -5.01 14.18
CA GLY A 92 1.39 -5.08 13.42
C GLY A 92 1.25 -5.75 12.04
N ASN A 93 0.03 -6.02 11.58
CA ASN A 93 -0.27 -6.66 10.30
C ASN A 93 -0.60 -5.65 9.20
N VAL A 94 -0.09 -4.42 9.28
CA VAL A 94 -0.33 -3.42 8.23
C VAL A 94 0.68 -3.64 7.12
N VAL A 95 0.18 -3.88 5.92
CA VAL A 95 1.01 -3.91 4.71
C VAL A 95 1.13 -2.48 4.21
N ASP A 96 2.35 -1.94 4.25
CA ASP A 96 2.64 -0.61 3.72
C ASP A 96 2.88 -0.69 2.21
N PRO A 97 2.05 -0.04 1.36
CA PRO A 97 2.23 -0.08 -0.08
C PRO A 97 3.58 0.52 -0.53
N LEU A 98 4.16 1.47 0.22
CA LEU A 98 5.46 2.05 -0.13
C LEU A 98 6.58 1.03 0.00
N VAL A 99 6.54 0.20 1.05
CA VAL A 99 7.51 -0.89 1.24
C VAL A 99 7.40 -1.92 0.10
N LEU A 100 6.19 -2.24 -0.34
CA LEU A 100 5.99 -3.12 -1.49
C LEU A 100 6.52 -2.50 -2.79
N ILE A 101 6.30 -1.19 -3.00
CA ILE A 101 6.78 -0.48 -4.18
C ILE A 101 8.31 -0.43 -4.20
N ASP A 102 8.95 -0.16 -3.07
CA ASP A 102 10.41 -0.15 -2.96
C ASP A 102 11.00 -1.55 -3.23
N ARG A 103 10.30 -2.60 -2.81
CA ARG A 103 10.74 -3.99 -2.96
C ARG A 103 10.51 -4.57 -4.35
N TYR A 104 9.36 -4.28 -4.96
CA TYR A 104 8.88 -4.96 -6.17
C TYR A 104 8.69 -4.04 -7.37
N GLY A 105 8.72 -2.73 -7.17
CA GLY A 105 8.43 -1.72 -8.18
C GLY A 105 6.95 -1.38 -8.29
N VAL A 106 6.69 -0.13 -8.68
CA VAL A 106 5.33 0.44 -8.75
C VAL A 106 4.40 -0.31 -9.71
N ASP A 107 4.90 -0.70 -10.89
CA ASP A 107 4.10 -1.38 -11.91
C ASP A 107 3.68 -2.77 -11.44
N ALA A 108 4.57 -3.51 -10.79
CA ALA A 108 4.29 -4.84 -10.27
C ALA A 108 3.18 -4.80 -9.20
N VAL A 109 3.29 -3.86 -8.25
CA VAL A 109 2.30 -3.69 -7.18
C VAL A 109 0.95 -3.24 -7.75
N ARG A 110 0.95 -2.27 -8.69
CA ARG A 110 -0.28 -1.81 -9.34
C ARG A 110 -0.95 -2.92 -10.14
N TYR A 111 -0.18 -3.66 -10.93
CA TYR A 111 -0.68 -4.80 -11.70
C TYR A 111 -1.35 -5.81 -10.78
N TYR A 112 -0.66 -6.24 -9.72
CA TYR A 112 -1.21 -7.21 -8.79
C TYR A 112 -2.53 -6.75 -8.16
N LEU A 113 -2.59 -5.52 -7.64
CA LEU A 113 -3.81 -5.00 -7.00
C LEU A 113 -4.99 -4.97 -7.98
N LEU A 114 -4.78 -4.51 -9.21
CA LEU A 114 -5.83 -4.42 -10.22
C LEU A 114 -6.19 -5.78 -10.83
N ARG A 115 -5.25 -6.73 -10.81
CA ARG A 115 -5.45 -8.09 -11.32
C ARG A 115 -6.17 -9.00 -10.33
N GLU A 116 -5.88 -8.85 -9.04
CA GLU A 116 -6.40 -9.72 -7.96
C GLU A 116 -7.69 -9.21 -7.31
N LEU A 117 -8.06 -7.94 -7.50
CA LEU A 117 -9.33 -7.42 -7.01
C LEU A 117 -10.44 -7.67 -8.05
N PRO A 118 -11.36 -8.63 -7.81
CA PRO A 118 -12.52 -8.82 -8.67
C PRO A 118 -13.48 -7.64 -8.55
N ASN A 119 -14.23 -7.38 -9.62
CA ASN A 119 -15.21 -6.30 -9.64
C ASN A 119 -16.26 -6.46 -8.53
N GLY A 120 -16.27 -5.55 -7.55
CA GLY A 120 -17.20 -5.53 -6.41
C GLY A 120 -16.96 -6.61 -5.32
N GLY A 121 -16.05 -7.56 -5.54
CA GLY A 121 -15.75 -8.65 -4.62
C GLY A 121 -14.56 -8.35 -3.70
N ASP A 122 -14.52 -9.03 -2.55
CA ASP A 122 -13.36 -8.96 -1.65
C ASP A 122 -12.24 -9.89 -2.16
N SER A 123 -11.00 -9.50 -1.92
CA SER A 123 -9.82 -10.31 -2.24
C SER A 123 -8.89 -10.39 -1.04
N TYR A 124 -8.06 -11.42 -0.98
CA TYR A 124 -7.05 -11.60 0.06
C TYR A 124 -5.68 -11.27 -0.50
N TYR A 125 -4.95 -10.39 0.18
CA TYR A 125 -3.56 -10.12 -0.10
C TYR A 125 -2.69 -11.24 0.48
N SER A 126 -1.80 -11.74 -0.37
CA SER A 126 -0.69 -12.62 -0.02
C SER A 126 0.56 -12.13 -0.75
N GLU A 127 1.67 -11.96 -0.03
CA GLU A 127 2.93 -11.58 -0.64
C GLU A 127 3.46 -12.69 -1.56
N ASP A 128 3.18 -13.97 -1.24
CA ASP A 128 3.52 -15.09 -2.10
C ASP A 128 2.74 -15.05 -3.42
N ASP A 129 1.46 -14.67 -3.40
CA ASP A 129 0.67 -14.48 -4.62
C ASP A 129 1.18 -13.30 -5.46
N LEU A 130 1.59 -12.20 -4.79
CA LEU A 130 2.23 -11.07 -5.46
C LEU A 130 3.50 -11.51 -6.19
N ILE A 131 4.40 -12.20 -5.50
CA ILE A 131 5.64 -12.73 -6.09
C ILE A 131 5.32 -13.69 -7.24
N ASN A 132 4.34 -14.56 -7.07
CA ASN A 132 3.92 -15.48 -8.11
C ASN A 132 3.45 -14.74 -9.36
N ARG A 133 2.57 -13.73 -9.24
CA ARG A 133 2.10 -12.92 -10.36
C ARG A 133 3.20 -12.16 -11.07
N ILE A 134 4.14 -11.59 -10.32
CA ILE A 134 5.30 -10.93 -10.91
C ILE A 134 6.11 -11.91 -11.73
N ASN A 135 6.36 -13.10 -11.20
CA ASN A 135 7.17 -14.10 -11.88
C ASN A 135 6.46 -14.72 -13.09
N THR A 136 5.20 -15.11 -12.96
CA THR A 136 4.45 -15.78 -14.03
C THR A 136 4.01 -14.79 -15.10
N ASP A 137 3.26 -13.77 -14.70
CA ASP A 137 2.51 -12.95 -15.64
C ASP A 137 3.40 -11.84 -16.22
N LEU A 138 4.20 -11.19 -15.36
CA LEU A 138 5.07 -10.08 -15.79
C LEU A 138 6.41 -10.55 -16.34
N ALA A 139 7.17 -11.37 -15.61
CA ALA A 139 8.51 -11.77 -16.02
C ALA A 139 8.50 -12.87 -17.09
N ASN A 140 7.82 -14.00 -16.85
CA ASN A 140 7.86 -15.17 -17.74
C ASN A 140 7.00 -15.01 -19.00
N ASP A 141 5.89 -14.26 -18.93
CA ASP A 141 4.99 -14.06 -20.05
C ASP A 141 5.31 -12.78 -20.82
N LEU A 142 4.98 -11.60 -20.27
CA LEU A 142 5.12 -10.32 -20.98
C LEU A 142 6.61 -9.91 -21.18
N GLY A 143 7.40 -9.95 -20.12
CA GLY A 143 8.81 -9.57 -20.12
C GLY A 143 9.66 -10.50 -21.00
N ASN A 144 9.38 -11.80 -20.98
CA ASN A 144 10.01 -12.77 -21.86
C ASN A 144 9.62 -12.54 -23.33
N LEU A 145 8.36 -12.25 -23.63
CA LEU A 145 7.93 -11.92 -25.00
C LEU A 145 8.69 -10.70 -25.55
N ILE A 146 8.76 -9.62 -24.76
CA ILE A 146 9.49 -8.39 -25.10
C ILE A 146 10.97 -8.70 -25.36
N SER A 147 11.64 -9.33 -24.39
CA SER A 147 13.08 -9.62 -24.48
C SER A 147 13.44 -10.62 -25.58
N ARG A 148 12.65 -11.67 -25.80
CA ARG A 148 12.82 -12.61 -26.92
C ARG A 148 12.66 -11.89 -28.25
N THR A 149 11.65 -11.02 -28.39
CA THR A 149 11.39 -10.29 -29.63
C THR A 149 12.56 -9.36 -29.96
N LEU A 150 13.01 -8.54 -29.00
CA LEU A 150 14.18 -7.69 -29.14
C LEU A 150 15.44 -8.50 -29.48
N GLY A 151 15.70 -9.58 -28.75
CA GLY A 151 16.87 -10.43 -28.98
C GLY A 151 16.86 -11.10 -30.37
N MET A 152 15.70 -11.51 -30.87
CA MET A 152 15.57 -12.08 -32.21
C MET A 152 15.74 -11.02 -33.30
N VAL A 153 15.17 -9.81 -33.15
CA VAL A 153 15.39 -8.70 -34.09
C VAL A 153 16.86 -8.31 -34.14
N GLN A 154 17.50 -8.17 -32.97
CA GLN A 154 18.93 -7.87 -32.88
C GLN A 154 19.78 -8.94 -33.58
N LYS A 155 19.54 -10.21 -33.26
CA LYS A 155 20.35 -11.33 -33.74
C LYS A 155 20.13 -11.66 -35.21
N TYR A 156 18.90 -11.57 -35.70
CA TYR A 156 18.53 -12.08 -37.03
C TYR A 156 18.39 -10.99 -38.09
N GLN A 157 18.15 -9.73 -37.69
CA GLN A 157 17.96 -8.60 -38.61
C GLN A 157 18.95 -7.45 -38.34
N GLY A 158 19.95 -7.68 -37.50
CA GLY A 158 20.97 -6.67 -37.17
C GLY A 158 20.40 -5.47 -36.39
N GLY A 159 19.30 -5.66 -35.66
CA GLY A 159 18.69 -4.61 -34.84
C GLY A 159 17.69 -3.73 -35.59
N PHE A 160 17.23 -4.11 -36.78
CA PHE A 160 16.23 -3.36 -37.53
C PHE A 160 14.95 -4.16 -37.76
N ILE A 161 13.80 -3.58 -37.40
CA ILE A 161 12.49 -4.13 -37.71
C ILE A 161 12.20 -3.84 -39.19
N ALA A 162 12.24 -4.87 -40.03
CA ALA A 162 11.90 -4.75 -41.44
C ALA A 162 10.37 -4.63 -41.64
N ALA A 163 9.94 -4.13 -42.81
CA ALA A 163 8.53 -4.13 -43.18
C ALA A 163 7.95 -5.56 -43.17
N ALA A 164 6.68 -5.70 -42.75
CA ALA A 164 5.96 -6.94 -42.94
C ALA A 164 5.74 -7.25 -44.42
N GLY A 165 5.98 -8.50 -44.80
CA GLY A 165 5.52 -9.07 -46.07
C GLY A 165 4.07 -9.57 -45.97
N ILE A 166 3.68 -10.43 -46.90
CA ILE A 166 2.31 -10.98 -46.97
C ILE A 166 2.02 -11.88 -45.74
N PRO A 167 0.90 -11.68 -45.01
CA PRO A 167 0.50 -12.53 -43.90
C PRO A 167 0.33 -14.00 -44.32
N GLN A 168 0.86 -14.93 -43.52
CA GLN A 168 0.81 -16.37 -43.79
C GLN A 168 0.59 -17.20 -42.54
N GLY A 169 -0.16 -18.31 -42.66
CA GLY A 169 -0.36 -19.28 -41.59
C GLY A 169 -0.93 -18.63 -40.33
N PRO A 170 -0.23 -18.70 -39.17
CA PRO A 170 -0.75 -18.23 -37.89
C PRO A 170 -0.84 -16.69 -37.76
N ASP A 171 -0.39 -15.93 -38.76
CA ASP A 171 -0.36 -14.46 -38.73
C ASP A 171 -1.76 -13.85 -38.57
N SER A 172 -2.71 -14.28 -39.40
CA SER A 172 -4.08 -13.76 -39.37
C SER A 172 -4.75 -14.03 -38.02
N ASP A 173 -4.47 -15.18 -37.40
CA ASP A 173 -5.01 -15.52 -36.09
C ASP A 173 -4.46 -14.61 -34.98
N LEU A 174 -3.18 -14.24 -35.06
CA LEU A 174 -2.58 -13.27 -34.12
C LEU A 174 -3.23 -11.88 -34.29
N ILE A 175 -3.37 -11.42 -35.53
CA ILE A 175 -3.96 -10.12 -35.87
C ILE A 175 -5.42 -10.07 -35.39
N ASN A 176 -6.22 -11.09 -35.72
CA ASN A 176 -7.62 -11.19 -35.31
C ASN A 176 -7.76 -11.25 -33.79
N CYS A 177 -6.88 -11.99 -33.10
CA CYS A 177 -6.86 -12.03 -31.64
C CYS A 177 -6.60 -10.65 -31.03
N ALA A 178 -5.70 -9.85 -31.61
CA ALA A 178 -5.44 -8.50 -31.12
C ALA A 178 -6.66 -7.58 -31.27
N MET A 179 -7.36 -7.65 -32.42
CA MET A 179 -8.58 -6.85 -32.63
C MET A 179 -9.68 -7.26 -31.65
N GLN A 180 -9.90 -8.56 -31.45
CA GLN A 180 -10.88 -9.07 -30.47
C GLN A 180 -10.55 -8.67 -29.03
N VAL A 181 -9.26 -8.71 -28.67
CA VAL A 181 -8.80 -8.30 -27.33
C VAL A 181 -9.03 -6.81 -27.10
N LYS A 182 -8.90 -5.96 -28.13
CA LYS A 182 -9.20 -4.53 -28.01
C LYS A 182 -10.68 -4.30 -27.68
N ASP A 183 -11.59 -4.94 -28.42
CA ASP A 183 -13.03 -4.80 -28.20
C ASP A 183 -13.42 -5.27 -26.79
N GLU A 184 -12.91 -6.43 -26.36
CA GLU A 184 -13.15 -6.95 -25.02
C GLU A 184 -12.54 -6.04 -23.93
N LEU A 185 -11.34 -5.52 -24.13
CA LEU A 185 -10.68 -4.60 -23.21
C LEU A 185 -11.50 -3.32 -23.02
N GLU A 186 -11.97 -2.71 -24.10
CA GLU A 186 -12.79 -1.50 -24.05
C GLU A 186 -14.12 -1.76 -23.33
N GLU A 187 -14.77 -2.90 -23.57
CA GLU A 187 -15.98 -3.32 -22.85
C GLU A 187 -15.73 -3.44 -21.34
N GLN A 188 -14.63 -4.09 -20.92
CA GLN A 188 -14.32 -4.23 -19.49
C GLN A 188 -13.99 -2.87 -18.83
N LEU A 189 -13.34 -1.96 -19.56
CA LEU A 189 -13.01 -0.62 -19.06
C LEU A 189 -14.26 0.25 -18.83
N GLU A 190 -15.27 0.17 -19.70
CA GLU A 190 -16.57 0.85 -19.51
C GLU A 190 -17.27 0.40 -18.22
N HIS A 191 -17.04 -0.85 -17.79
CA HIS A 191 -17.56 -1.42 -16.56
C HIS A 191 -16.64 -1.27 -15.34
N LEU A 192 -15.49 -0.61 -15.49
CA LEU A 192 -14.44 -0.47 -14.47
C LEU A 192 -13.94 -1.84 -13.96
N ASP A 193 -14.04 -2.89 -14.78
CA ASP A 193 -13.58 -4.25 -14.46
C ASP A 193 -12.12 -4.42 -14.88
N PHE A 194 -11.22 -3.84 -14.08
CA PHE A 194 -9.79 -3.84 -14.35
C PHE A 194 -9.16 -5.24 -14.34
N SER A 195 -9.70 -6.17 -13.54
CA SER A 195 -9.19 -7.54 -13.47
C SER A 195 -9.47 -8.30 -14.76
N ASN A 196 -10.69 -8.18 -15.31
CA ASN A 196 -11.05 -8.78 -16.58
C ASN A 196 -10.40 -8.05 -17.77
N ALA A 197 -10.22 -6.73 -17.70
CA ALA A 197 -9.45 -5.97 -18.68
C ALA A 197 -8.00 -6.50 -18.80
N LEU A 198 -7.31 -6.69 -17.68
CA LEU A 198 -5.96 -7.28 -17.66
C LEU A 198 -5.98 -8.75 -18.14
N THR A 199 -7.03 -9.50 -17.81
CA THR A 199 -7.21 -10.88 -18.30
C THR A 199 -7.33 -10.93 -19.83
N ALA A 200 -8.07 -9.99 -20.43
CA ALA A 200 -8.22 -9.85 -21.87
C ALA A 200 -6.87 -9.52 -22.53
N ILE A 201 -6.12 -8.54 -22.01
CA ILE A 201 -4.76 -8.20 -22.50
C ILE A 201 -3.86 -9.44 -22.51
N TRP A 202 -3.89 -10.25 -21.45
CA TRP A 202 -3.08 -11.47 -21.36
C TRP A 202 -3.47 -12.57 -22.35
N LYS A 203 -4.64 -12.52 -22.99
CA LYS A 203 -4.96 -13.41 -24.11
C LYS A 203 -4.03 -13.16 -25.28
N LEU A 204 -3.76 -11.89 -25.63
CA LEU A 204 -2.81 -11.55 -26.68
C LEU A 204 -1.37 -11.90 -26.28
N VAL A 205 -0.97 -11.67 -25.02
CA VAL A 205 0.37 -12.07 -24.52
C VAL A 205 0.61 -13.57 -24.74
N ARG A 206 -0.34 -14.42 -24.33
CA ARG A 206 -0.23 -15.87 -24.52
C ARG A 206 -0.27 -16.27 -26.00
N ARG A 207 -1.12 -15.62 -26.82
CA ARG A 207 -1.19 -15.88 -28.26
C ARG A 207 0.11 -15.52 -28.98
N ALA A 208 0.73 -14.40 -28.61
CA ALA A 208 2.00 -13.93 -29.16
C ALA A 208 3.16 -14.85 -28.74
N ASN A 209 3.22 -15.29 -27.48
CA ASN A 209 4.20 -16.30 -27.07
C ASN A 209 4.05 -17.61 -27.86
N ARG A 210 2.82 -18.11 -28.02
CA ARG A 210 2.54 -19.29 -28.86
C ARG A 210 2.92 -19.07 -30.32
N TYR A 211 2.70 -17.87 -30.86
CA TYR A 211 3.08 -17.51 -32.22
C TYR A 211 4.59 -17.63 -32.46
N VAL A 212 5.43 -17.28 -31.48
CA VAL A 212 6.88 -17.52 -31.56
C VAL A 212 7.17 -19.02 -31.72
N ASP A 213 6.51 -19.86 -30.94
CA ASP A 213 6.77 -21.30 -30.92
C ASP A 213 6.22 -22.00 -32.18
N GLU A 214 5.09 -21.53 -32.73
CA GLU A 214 4.50 -22.00 -33.99
C GLU A 214 5.35 -21.62 -35.23
N THR A 215 5.90 -20.40 -35.22
CA THR A 215 6.66 -19.87 -36.37
C THR A 215 8.13 -20.29 -36.37
N THR A 216 8.66 -20.67 -35.21
CA THR A 216 10.06 -21.10 -35.02
C THR A 216 11.10 -20.19 -35.72
N PRO A 217 11.23 -18.90 -35.34
CA PRO A 217 12.12 -17.94 -36.02
C PRO A 217 13.57 -18.42 -36.16
N TRP A 218 14.06 -19.20 -35.20
CA TRP A 218 15.40 -19.80 -35.20
C TRP A 218 15.63 -20.83 -36.31
N ASN A 219 14.56 -21.40 -36.88
CA ASN A 219 14.63 -22.26 -38.06
C ASN A 219 14.55 -21.42 -39.34
N LEU A 220 13.69 -20.39 -39.36
CA LEU A 220 13.51 -19.52 -40.53
C LEU A 220 14.79 -18.79 -40.91
N VAL A 221 15.57 -18.33 -39.93
CA VAL A 221 16.84 -17.62 -40.18
C VAL A 221 17.91 -18.49 -40.86
N ARG A 222 17.82 -19.82 -40.75
CA ARG A 222 18.78 -20.76 -41.36
C ARG A 222 18.52 -20.97 -42.86
N ASP A 223 17.35 -20.60 -43.35
CA ASP A 223 16.92 -20.77 -44.73
C ASP A 223 16.89 -19.42 -45.46
N PRO A 224 17.84 -19.15 -46.38
CA PRO A 224 17.88 -17.90 -47.13
C PRO A 224 16.60 -17.58 -47.91
N GLY A 225 15.85 -18.61 -48.34
CA GLY A 225 14.59 -18.45 -49.06
C GLY A 225 13.42 -17.98 -48.19
N LYS A 226 13.57 -18.03 -46.85
CA LYS A 226 12.52 -17.66 -45.89
C LYS A 226 12.78 -16.32 -45.21
N LYS A 227 13.70 -15.51 -45.75
CA LYS A 227 14.04 -14.19 -45.21
C LYS A 227 12.81 -13.29 -45.05
N GLU A 228 11.98 -13.16 -46.08
CA GLU A 228 10.76 -12.34 -46.03
C GLU A 228 9.78 -12.85 -44.96
N ARG A 229 9.62 -14.18 -44.85
CA ARG A 229 8.77 -14.77 -43.81
C ARG A 229 9.27 -14.42 -42.40
N LEU A 230 10.58 -14.51 -42.16
CA LEU A 230 11.17 -14.12 -40.89
C LEU A 230 10.94 -12.63 -40.57
N GLN A 231 11.04 -11.77 -41.59
CA GLN A 231 10.75 -10.33 -41.44
C GLN A 231 9.31 -10.10 -40.98
N THR A 232 8.33 -10.75 -41.62
CA THR A 232 6.92 -10.67 -41.23
C THR A 232 6.67 -11.16 -39.80
N VAL A 233 7.30 -12.27 -39.40
CA VAL A 233 7.14 -12.82 -38.04
C VAL A 233 7.66 -11.85 -36.99
N LEU A 234 8.85 -11.29 -37.18
CA LEU A 234 9.45 -10.35 -36.23
C LEU A 234 8.72 -9.01 -36.20
N TYR A 235 8.20 -8.55 -37.34
CA TYR A 235 7.33 -7.38 -37.41
C TYR A 235 6.05 -7.60 -36.60
N ASN A 236 5.36 -8.72 -36.81
CA ASN A 236 4.11 -9.03 -36.12
C ASN A 236 4.29 -9.15 -34.60
N LEU A 237 5.41 -9.72 -34.15
CA LEU A 237 5.76 -9.76 -32.72
C LEU A 237 6.01 -8.35 -32.17
N SER A 238 6.72 -7.51 -32.92
CA SER A 238 6.99 -6.13 -32.52
C SER A 238 5.70 -5.30 -32.44
N GLU A 239 4.79 -5.49 -33.39
CA GLU A 239 3.48 -4.82 -33.39
C GLU A 239 2.61 -5.31 -32.21
N ALA A 240 2.61 -6.61 -31.92
CA ALA A 240 1.93 -7.14 -30.74
C ALA A 240 2.49 -6.51 -29.44
N VAL A 241 3.82 -6.40 -29.32
CA VAL A 241 4.47 -5.75 -28.17
C VAL A 241 4.06 -4.28 -28.07
N ARG A 242 4.00 -3.54 -29.18
CA ARG A 242 3.53 -2.14 -29.20
C ARG A 242 2.13 -2.03 -28.62
N LEU A 243 1.18 -2.84 -29.11
CA LEU A 243 -0.21 -2.83 -28.64
C LEU A 243 -0.31 -3.17 -27.15
N LEU A 244 0.34 -4.26 -26.73
CA LEU A 244 0.37 -4.69 -25.32
C LEU A 244 0.94 -3.60 -24.40
N THR A 245 1.98 -2.91 -24.84
CA THR A 245 2.62 -1.84 -24.07
C THR A 245 1.66 -0.66 -23.85
N ILE A 246 0.92 -0.26 -24.89
CA ILE A 246 -0.08 0.81 -24.80
C ILE A 246 -1.25 0.39 -23.90
N TRP A 247 -1.80 -0.80 -24.11
CA TRP A 247 -2.94 -1.30 -23.31
C TRP A 247 -2.61 -1.49 -21.84
N CYS A 248 -1.36 -1.85 -21.51
CA CYS A 248 -0.90 -1.96 -20.13
C CYS A 248 -0.58 -0.61 -19.48
N SER A 249 -0.37 0.46 -20.24
CA SER A 249 0.05 1.77 -19.69
C SER A 249 -0.86 2.39 -18.62
N PRO A 250 -2.21 2.23 -18.66
CA PRO A 250 -3.07 2.74 -17.58
C PRO A 250 -2.86 1.98 -16.24
N PHE A 251 -2.42 0.71 -16.34
CA PHE A 251 -2.24 -0.18 -15.19
C PHE A 251 -0.80 -0.11 -14.67
N MET A 252 0.17 -0.08 -15.56
CA MET A 252 1.61 -0.09 -15.30
C MET A 252 2.27 1.09 -16.04
N PRO A 253 2.34 2.28 -15.44
CA PRO A 253 2.75 3.51 -16.14
C PRO A 253 4.26 3.66 -16.36
N VAL A 254 5.13 2.90 -15.69
CA VAL A 254 6.58 3.15 -15.74
C VAL A 254 7.29 2.34 -16.83
N PHE A 255 6.91 1.08 -17.03
CA PHE A 255 7.53 0.20 -18.01
C PHE A 255 7.31 0.60 -19.49
N PRO A 256 6.22 1.29 -19.91
CA PRO A 256 5.99 1.60 -21.31
C PRO A 256 7.10 2.45 -21.91
N GLU A 257 7.61 3.45 -21.16
CA GLU A 257 8.71 4.31 -21.60
C GLU A 257 9.95 3.48 -21.98
N ARG A 258 10.34 2.55 -21.10
CA ARG A 258 11.48 1.65 -21.35
C ARG A 258 11.28 0.77 -22.59
N VAL A 259 10.07 0.28 -22.80
CA VAL A 259 9.77 -0.54 -23.99
C VAL A 259 9.76 0.32 -25.25
N PHE A 260 9.20 1.52 -25.19
CA PHE A 260 9.20 2.45 -26.33
C PHE A 260 10.61 2.90 -26.71
N GLU A 261 11.51 3.11 -25.75
CA GLU A 261 12.93 3.33 -26.00
C GLU A 261 13.57 2.12 -26.69
N GLN A 262 13.40 0.92 -26.14
CA GLN A 262 13.98 -0.32 -26.70
C GLN A 262 13.48 -0.64 -28.12
N PHE A 263 12.25 -0.26 -28.47
CA PHE A 263 11.69 -0.44 -29.81
C PHE A 263 11.89 0.76 -30.74
N GLY A 264 12.63 1.79 -30.30
CA GLY A 264 12.94 2.96 -31.11
C GLY A 264 11.74 3.87 -31.41
N ILE A 265 10.71 3.85 -30.57
CA ILE A 265 9.46 4.60 -30.75
C ILE A 265 9.19 5.65 -29.66
N ALA A 266 10.09 5.89 -28.71
CA ALA A 266 9.90 6.86 -27.61
C ALA A 266 9.45 8.27 -28.06
N GLY A 267 10.00 8.79 -29.16
CA GLY A 267 9.62 10.10 -29.72
C GLY A 267 8.42 10.08 -30.68
N ARG A 268 7.76 8.93 -30.85
CA ARG A 268 6.69 8.70 -31.84
C ARG A 268 5.34 8.60 -31.16
N LEU A 269 4.86 9.72 -30.62
CA LEU A 269 3.58 9.80 -29.90
C LEU A 269 2.40 9.30 -30.75
N ASP A 270 2.46 9.46 -32.07
CA ASP A 270 1.49 8.93 -33.05
C ASP A 270 1.30 7.41 -32.96
N LEU A 271 2.34 6.69 -32.52
CA LEU A 271 2.36 5.24 -32.38
C LEU A 271 2.05 4.75 -30.96
N GLN A 272 1.86 5.67 -30.01
CA GLN A 272 1.69 5.38 -28.58
C GLN A 272 0.27 5.69 -28.06
N THR A 273 -0.61 6.25 -28.89
CA THR A 273 -1.97 6.61 -28.45
C THR A 273 -2.90 5.39 -28.41
N TRP A 274 -3.97 5.49 -27.62
CA TRP A 274 -5.01 4.46 -27.56
C TRP A 274 -5.67 4.23 -28.92
N GLU A 275 -5.95 5.30 -29.68
CA GLU A 275 -6.56 5.27 -31.00
C GLU A 275 -5.67 4.51 -32.00
N SER A 276 -4.34 4.64 -31.89
CA SER A 276 -3.39 3.91 -32.72
C SER A 276 -3.47 2.39 -32.55
N THR A 277 -4.08 1.90 -31.46
CA THR A 277 -4.27 0.46 -31.22
C THR A 277 -5.44 -0.13 -32.00
N GLY A 278 -6.31 0.71 -32.57
CA GLY A 278 -7.42 0.27 -33.43
C GLY A 278 -7.01 -0.18 -34.83
N LYS A 279 -5.71 -0.11 -35.16
CA LYS A 279 -5.19 -0.54 -36.44
C LYS A 279 -3.91 -1.35 -36.25
N TRP A 280 -3.87 -2.51 -36.87
CA TRP A 280 -2.68 -3.35 -36.93
C TRP A 280 -1.67 -2.84 -37.97
N GLY A 281 -0.39 -2.96 -37.64
CA GLY A 281 0.72 -2.74 -38.56
C GLY A 281 1.06 -1.27 -38.75
N LEU A 282 1.11 -0.51 -37.65
CA LEU A 282 1.50 0.90 -37.69
C LEU A 282 3.00 1.13 -37.51
N LEU A 283 3.76 0.12 -37.06
CA LEU A 283 5.21 0.26 -36.95
C LEU A 283 5.83 0.56 -38.33
N PRO A 284 6.60 1.66 -38.46
CA PRO A 284 7.34 1.95 -39.68
C PRO A 284 8.46 0.94 -39.90
N ALA A 285 8.80 0.75 -41.18
CA ALA A 285 9.95 -0.07 -41.56
C ALA A 285 11.27 0.57 -41.12
N ASN A 286 12.27 -0.27 -40.89
CA ASN A 286 13.63 0.08 -40.49
C ASN A 286 13.72 0.82 -39.15
N LEU A 287 12.79 0.54 -38.22
CA LEU A 287 12.96 0.96 -36.83
C LEU A 287 14.14 0.22 -36.20
N GLN A 288 15.04 0.98 -35.60
CA GLN A 288 16.16 0.42 -34.87
C GLN A 288 15.71 0.05 -33.46
N VAL A 289 16.02 -1.17 -33.04
CA VAL A 289 15.80 -1.64 -31.68
C VAL A 289 17.10 -1.60 -30.89
N GLU A 290 16.97 -1.44 -29.58
CA GLU A 290 18.07 -1.52 -28.64
C GLU A 290 17.77 -2.57 -27.59
N THR A 291 18.74 -3.45 -27.34
CA THR A 291 18.64 -4.43 -26.26
C THR A 291 19.00 -3.75 -24.94
N GLY A 292 18.15 -3.90 -23.93
CA GLY A 292 18.40 -3.37 -22.59
C GLY A 292 18.18 -4.41 -21.49
N PRO A 293 18.31 -4.01 -20.21
CA PRO A 293 17.97 -4.86 -19.10
C PRO A 293 16.49 -5.26 -19.16
N GLY A 294 16.18 -6.48 -18.70
CA GLY A 294 14.82 -7.01 -18.68
C GLY A 294 13.83 -6.04 -18.03
N VAL A 295 12.63 -5.96 -18.60
CA VAL A 295 11.59 -5.02 -18.17
C VAL A 295 11.13 -5.34 -16.75
N PHE A 296 10.87 -6.63 -16.49
CA PHE A 296 10.43 -7.15 -15.20
C PHE A 296 11.46 -8.16 -14.67
N PRO A 297 12.22 -7.82 -13.62
CA PRO A 297 13.15 -8.76 -13.01
C PRO A 297 12.37 -9.87 -12.29
N ARG A 298 12.85 -11.11 -12.40
CA ARG A 298 12.30 -12.24 -11.66
C ARG A 298 12.71 -12.15 -10.19
N ILE A 299 11.77 -12.39 -9.29
CA ILE A 299 12.00 -12.41 -7.85
C ILE A 299 12.38 -13.82 -7.42
N GLN A 300 13.48 -13.97 -6.67
CA GLN A 300 13.95 -15.26 -6.16
C GLN A 300 13.65 -15.37 -4.66
N VAL A 301 12.72 -16.25 -4.30
CA VAL A 301 12.18 -16.34 -2.93
C VAL A 301 13.24 -16.68 -1.88
N GLU A 302 14.31 -17.41 -2.22
CA GLU A 302 15.37 -17.78 -1.26
C GLU A 302 16.48 -16.71 -1.14
N GLU A 303 17.03 -16.22 -2.25
CA GLU A 303 18.05 -15.16 -2.22
C GLU A 303 17.50 -13.83 -1.70
N ASP A 304 16.22 -13.53 -1.99
CA ASP A 304 15.61 -12.32 -1.48
C ASP A 304 15.29 -12.45 0.00
N LYS A 305 15.03 -13.63 0.58
CA LYS A 305 14.91 -13.80 2.04
C LYS A 305 16.23 -13.54 2.80
N GLU A 306 17.37 -13.76 2.16
CA GLU A 306 18.68 -13.37 2.70
C GLU A 306 19.05 -11.90 2.40
N LYS A 307 18.72 -11.36 1.22
CA LYS A 307 18.83 -9.91 0.92
C LYS A 307 17.79 -9.07 1.69
N LEU A 308 16.75 -9.70 2.23
CA LEU A 308 15.76 -9.18 3.19
C LEU A 308 16.34 -9.03 4.60
N SER A 309 17.56 -9.49 4.85
CA SER A 309 18.31 -9.18 6.08
C SER A 309 19.26 -7.99 5.88
N VAL A 310 18.81 -6.93 5.20
CA VAL A 310 19.55 -5.67 5.12
C VAL A 310 18.92 -4.62 6.04
N LYS A 311 19.67 -4.38 7.13
CA LYS A 311 19.94 -3.10 7.81
C LYS A 311 18.85 -2.02 7.69
N PRO A 312 18.24 -1.60 8.82
CA PRO A 312 17.45 -0.38 8.86
C PRO A 312 18.35 0.83 8.52
N GLN A 313 18.05 1.55 7.44
CA GLN A 313 18.73 2.81 7.11
C GLN A 313 17.81 3.99 7.43
N GLU A 314 18.25 4.74 8.44
CA GLU A 314 18.08 6.18 8.68
C GLU A 314 16.67 6.79 8.64
N GLU A 315 15.98 6.67 9.77
CA GLU A 315 15.02 7.67 10.22
C GLU A 315 15.73 8.96 10.69
N LYS A 316 15.18 10.13 10.35
CA LYS A 316 15.45 11.42 11.04
C LYS A 316 15.41 11.20 12.56
N PRO A 317 16.30 11.82 13.36
CA PRO A 317 16.81 11.27 14.61
C PRO A 317 15.68 10.85 15.57
N GLN A 318 15.29 9.58 15.50
CA GLN A 318 14.53 8.92 16.54
C GLN A 318 15.42 8.87 17.78
N LYS A 319 14.87 9.34 18.90
CA LYS A 319 15.44 9.13 20.24
C LYS A 319 15.82 7.65 20.36
N GLN A 320 17.11 7.38 20.54
CA GLN A 320 17.68 6.06 20.75
C GLN A 320 16.77 5.23 21.67
N ARG A 321 16.13 4.20 21.13
CA ARG A 321 15.45 3.18 21.94
C ARG A 321 16.51 2.56 22.85
N LYS A 322 16.34 2.73 24.16
CA LYS A 322 17.18 2.09 25.18
C LYS A 322 17.19 0.57 24.90
N PRO A 323 18.33 -0.11 25.01
CA PRO A 323 18.42 -1.55 24.77
C PRO A 323 17.35 -2.29 25.58
N GLN A 324 16.60 -3.17 24.92
CA GLN A 324 15.62 -4.01 25.59
C GLN A 324 16.34 -4.91 26.59
N LYS A 325 15.79 -5.03 27.80
CA LYS A 325 16.32 -5.97 28.79
C LYS A 325 16.17 -7.41 28.27
N PRO A 326 17.02 -8.34 28.73
CA PRO A 326 16.86 -9.76 28.42
C PRO A 326 15.45 -10.25 28.77
N GLN A 327 14.94 -11.22 28.01
CA GLN A 327 13.68 -11.89 28.32
C GLN A 327 13.81 -12.61 29.68
N ILE A 328 12.77 -12.49 30.51
CA ILE A 328 12.66 -13.17 31.81
C ILE A 328 11.55 -14.22 31.75
N THR A 329 11.59 -15.22 32.64
CA THR A 329 10.51 -16.20 32.74
C THR A 329 9.38 -15.70 33.62
N ILE A 330 8.24 -16.40 33.64
CA ILE A 330 7.14 -16.07 34.55
C ILE A 330 7.55 -16.21 36.03
N ASP A 331 8.47 -17.14 36.34
CA ASP A 331 9.00 -17.31 37.70
C ASP A 331 9.76 -16.07 38.19
N ASP A 332 10.43 -15.34 37.30
CA ASP A 332 11.10 -14.09 37.64
C ASP A 332 10.10 -12.98 37.99
N PHE A 333 8.93 -12.97 37.34
CA PHE A 333 7.84 -12.04 37.65
C PHE A 333 7.15 -12.41 38.97
N ASP A 334 6.86 -13.69 39.21
CA ASP A 334 6.24 -14.18 40.44
C ASP A 334 7.09 -13.91 41.70
N ARG A 335 8.41 -13.73 41.53
CA ARG A 335 9.32 -13.32 42.61
C ARG A 335 9.15 -11.86 43.02
N VAL A 336 8.46 -11.01 42.25
CA VAL A 336 8.26 -9.59 42.55
C VAL A 336 6.89 -9.41 43.22
N ASP A 337 6.87 -8.97 44.47
CA ASP A 337 5.62 -8.72 45.20
C ASP A 337 5.06 -7.35 44.83
N LEU A 338 4.21 -7.30 43.81
CA LEU A 338 3.53 -6.09 43.39
C LEU A 338 2.20 -5.90 44.13
N ARG A 339 2.03 -4.74 44.78
CA ARG A 339 0.81 -4.43 45.54
C ARG A 339 0.24 -3.05 45.23
N VAL A 340 -1.06 -2.92 45.35
CA VAL A 340 -1.75 -1.63 45.35
C VAL A 340 -1.67 -1.01 46.75
N ALA A 341 -1.17 0.21 46.85
CA ALA A 341 -1.07 0.96 48.11
C ALA A 341 -1.81 2.30 48.03
N LEU A 342 -2.42 2.71 49.14
CA LEU A 342 -3.07 4.02 49.27
C LEU A 342 -2.08 5.04 49.83
N VAL A 343 -1.94 6.18 49.15
CA VAL A 343 -1.10 7.27 49.63
C VAL A 343 -1.80 8.02 50.77
N LYS A 344 -1.23 7.95 51.98
CA LYS A 344 -1.76 8.63 53.18
C LYS A 344 -1.19 10.03 53.35
N ASN A 345 0.11 10.16 53.21
CA ASN A 345 0.83 11.41 53.44
C ASN A 345 2.03 11.53 52.50
N VAL A 346 2.36 12.76 52.11
CA VAL A 346 3.48 13.06 51.21
C VAL A 346 4.21 14.29 51.70
N GLU A 347 5.52 14.15 51.92
CA GLU A 347 6.38 15.23 52.41
C GLU A 347 7.57 15.43 51.46
N LYS A 348 7.99 16.68 51.26
CA LYS A 348 9.24 16.98 50.55
C LYS A 348 10.43 16.68 51.47
N ILE A 349 11.44 15.98 50.95
CA ILE A 349 12.66 15.73 51.71
C ILE A 349 13.54 16.99 51.70
N LYS A 350 13.87 17.52 52.88
CA LYS A 350 14.74 18.69 53.03
C LYS A 350 16.10 18.44 52.37
N GLY A 351 16.50 19.32 51.44
CA GLY A 351 17.77 19.23 50.72
C GLY A 351 17.79 18.23 49.54
N ALA A 352 16.63 17.76 49.07
CA ALA A 352 16.53 16.93 47.87
C ALA A 352 15.34 17.34 46.98
N ASP A 353 15.63 18.06 45.90
CA ASP A 353 14.61 18.68 45.04
C ASP A 353 13.82 17.68 44.18
N ARG A 354 14.28 16.42 44.11
CA ARG A 354 13.68 15.36 43.30
C ARG A 354 12.94 14.29 44.10
N LEU A 355 13.02 14.31 45.45
CA LEU A 355 12.54 13.21 46.29
C LEU A 355 11.33 13.64 47.14
N LEU A 356 10.29 12.80 47.12
CA LEU A 356 9.17 12.85 48.06
C LEU A 356 9.27 11.66 49.03
N LYS A 357 9.03 11.91 50.31
CA LYS A 357 8.75 10.88 51.32
C LYS A 357 7.25 10.60 51.27
N VAL A 358 6.88 9.38 50.90
CA VAL A 358 5.49 8.96 50.73
C VAL A 358 5.16 7.90 51.78
N GLU A 359 4.14 8.16 52.58
CA GLU A 359 3.59 7.19 53.53
C GLU A 359 2.42 6.46 52.87
N LEU A 360 2.57 5.15 52.78
CA LEU A 360 1.69 4.25 52.04
C LEU A 360 1.00 3.29 53.00
N ASP A 361 -0.29 3.08 52.76
CA ASP A 361 -1.12 2.11 53.46
C ASP A 361 -1.35 0.90 52.55
N LEU A 362 -0.99 -0.28 53.05
CA LEU A 362 -1.14 -1.58 52.39
C LEU A 362 -2.27 -2.40 53.01
N GLY A 363 -3.16 -1.78 53.79
CA GLY A 363 -4.28 -2.41 54.48
C GLY A 363 -3.88 -3.06 55.80
N SER A 364 -2.83 -3.89 55.81
CA SER A 364 -2.32 -4.56 57.02
C SER A 364 -1.19 -3.82 57.73
N GLU A 365 -0.48 -2.95 57.01
CA GLU A 365 0.69 -2.22 57.52
C GLU A 365 0.84 -0.87 56.79
N THR A 366 1.58 0.03 57.42
CA THR A 366 2.00 1.30 56.79
C THR A 366 3.50 1.25 56.50
N ARG A 367 3.89 1.78 55.34
CA ARG A 367 5.30 1.81 54.92
C ARG A 367 5.68 3.17 54.38
N THR A 368 6.93 3.55 54.62
CA THR A 368 7.53 4.74 54.03
C THR A 368 8.32 4.36 52.79
N VAL A 369 8.03 5.03 51.67
CA VAL A 369 8.78 4.92 50.42
C VAL A 369 9.27 6.29 50.01
N VAL A 370 10.52 6.38 49.57
CA VAL A 370 11.10 7.60 49.01
C VAL A 370 11.03 7.49 47.49
N ALA A 371 10.26 8.39 46.86
CA ALA A 371 9.99 8.37 45.43
C ALA A 371 10.58 9.58 44.70
N GLY A 372 11.25 9.33 43.58
CA GLY A 372 11.92 10.34 42.75
C GLY A 372 11.00 11.17 41.85
N ILE A 373 9.79 11.50 42.31
CA ILE A 373 8.70 12.05 41.48
C ILE A 373 8.36 13.51 41.80
N ALA A 374 9.17 14.19 42.63
CA ALA A 374 8.88 15.54 43.13
C ALA A 374 8.83 16.63 42.05
N GLN A 375 9.39 16.37 40.87
CA GLN A 375 9.39 17.31 39.74
C GLN A 375 8.07 17.27 38.95
N HIS A 376 7.30 16.18 39.06
CA HIS A 376 6.05 15.98 38.29
C HIS A 376 4.80 16.00 39.18
N TYR A 377 4.95 15.79 40.49
CA TYR A 377 3.83 15.71 41.42
C TYR A 377 4.03 16.61 42.63
N THR A 378 2.98 17.31 43.02
CA THR A 378 2.88 17.99 44.32
C THR A 378 2.35 17.03 45.38
N PRO A 379 2.67 17.22 46.67
CA PRO A 379 2.12 16.42 47.76
C PRO A 379 0.59 16.21 47.69
N ASP A 380 -0.16 17.29 47.49
CA ASP A 380 -1.63 17.26 47.44
C ASP A 380 -2.16 16.45 46.25
N SER A 381 -1.41 16.38 45.15
CA SER A 381 -1.83 15.65 43.94
C SER A 381 -1.74 14.12 44.08
N LEU A 382 -1.08 13.63 45.13
CA LEU A 382 -0.81 12.21 45.36
C LEU A 382 -1.60 11.66 46.56
N VAL A 383 -1.88 12.48 47.57
CA VAL A 383 -2.67 12.04 48.74
C VAL A 383 -4.03 11.52 48.30
N GLY A 384 -4.41 10.34 48.82
CA GLY A 384 -5.67 9.66 48.47
C GLY A 384 -5.62 8.83 47.19
N LYS A 385 -4.55 8.89 46.39
CA LYS A 385 -4.41 8.03 45.20
C LYS A 385 -3.98 6.61 45.56
N ARG A 386 -4.40 5.67 44.71
CA ARG A 386 -3.97 4.27 44.75
C ARG A 386 -2.86 4.06 43.73
N VAL A 387 -1.69 3.67 44.21
CA VAL A 387 -0.47 3.52 43.40
C VAL A 387 0.03 2.08 43.45
N VAL A 388 0.71 1.63 42.40
CA VAL A 388 1.33 0.30 42.37
C VAL A 388 2.76 0.38 42.93
N ILE A 389 3.10 -0.52 43.84
CA ILE A 389 4.42 -0.62 44.44
C ILE A 389 5.04 -2.00 44.31
N VAL A 390 6.37 -2.05 44.38
CA VAL A 390 7.12 -3.28 44.70
C VAL A 390 7.33 -3.35 46.22
N ALA A 391 6.71 -4.33 46.86
CA ALA A 391 6.65 -4.48 48.31
C ALA A 391 7.79 -5.34 48.90
N ASN A 392 8.46 -6.17 48.11
CA ASN A 392 9.52 -7.08 48.59
C ASN A 392 10.95 -6.66 48.23
N LEU A 393 11.16 -5.36 47.94
CA LEU A 393 12.51 -4.80 47.81
C LEU A 393 13.19 -4.62 49.17
N ALA A 394 14.49 -4.88 49.23
CA ALA A 394 15.29 -4.64 50.41
C ALA A 394 15.26 -3.14 50.79
N PRO A 395 15.09 -2.78 52.08
CA PRO A 395 15.08 -1.38 52.49
C PRO A 395 16.39 -0.65 52.20
N VAL A 396 16.29 0.57 51.67
CA VAL A 396 17.46 1.41 51.36
C VAL A 396 17.32 2.77 52.06
N LYS A 397 18.40 3.23 52.71
CA LYS A 397 18.44 4.58 53.29
C LYS A 397 18.76 5.62 52.21
N LEU A 398 17.83 6.53 51.97
CA LEU A 398 17.97 7.65 51.03
C LEU A 398 17.83 8.96 51.80
N ARG A 399 18.91 9.76 51.80
CA ARG A 399 18.96 11.09 52.47
C ARG A 399 18.46 11.06 53.93
N GLY A 400 18.79 10.00 54.67
CA GLY A 400 18.42 9.83 56.08
C GLY A 400 17.06 9.15 56.32
N VAL A 401 16.26 8.92 55.29
CA VAL A 401 14.96 8.22 55.38
C VAL A 401 15.10 6.79 54.86
N THR A 402 14.60 5.81 55.61
CA THR A 402 14.57 4.40 55.16
C THR A 402 13.38 4.20 54.21
N SER A 403 13.66 3.86 52.96
CA SER A 403 12.66 3.52 51.94
C SER A 403 12.46 2.01 51.88
N SER A 404 11.25 1.53 52.17
CA SER A 404 10.90 0.11 52.25
C SER A 404 9.94 -0.29 51.13
N GLY A 405 10.37 -0.11 49.89
CA GLY A 405 9.60 -0.38 48.67
C GLY A 405 9.92 0.62 47.55
N MET A 406 9.25 0.45 46.42
CA MET A 406 9.38 1.35 45.25
C MET A 406 8.02 1.58 44.60
N ILE A 407 7.65 2.85 44.36
CA ILE A 407 6.47 3.21 43.56
C ILE A 407 6.81 3.06 42.08
N LEU A 408 5.96 2.40 41.31
CA LEU A 408 6.13 2.25 39.87
C LEU A 408 5.62 3.49 39.12
N ALA A 409 6.43 3.95 38.16
CA ALA A 409 6.08 5.04 37.26
C ALA A 409 6.54 4.71 35.82
N ALA A 410 5.76 5.14 34.84
CA ALA A 410 6.14 5.16 33.44
C ALA A 410 6.84 6.49 33.13
N SER A 411 7.89 6.47 32.30
CA SER A 411 8.62 7.68 31.92
C SER A 411 8.99 7.68 30.43
N GLU A 412 8.73 8.79 29.74
CA GLU A 412 9.16 9.02 28.36
C GLU A 412 9.72 10.45 28.22
N GLY A 413 11.03 10.58 28.02
CA GLY A 413 11.69 11.90 28.03
C GLY A 413 11.58 12.58 29.39
N ASP A 414 11.03 13.79 29.41
CA ASP A 414 10.76 14.58 30.63
C ASP A 414 9.34 14.33 31.18
N ASP A 415 8.56 13.41 30.61
CA ASP A 415 7.23 13.09 31.12
C ASP A 415 7.29 11.85 32.04
N LEU A 416 6.57 11.90 33.16
CA LEU A 416 6.54 10.85 34.17
C LEU A 416 5.13 10.68 34.75
N GLY A 417 4.59 9.47 34.61
CA GLY A 417 3.27 9.09 35.12
C GLY A 417 3.37 7.98 36.18
N VAL A 418 2.90 8.21 37.39
CA VAL A 418 2.78 7.16 38.42
C VAL A 418 1.70 6.15 37.99
N LEU A 419 2.00 4.85 38.10
CA LEU A 419 1.05 3.80 37.78
C LEU A 419 -0.07 3.74 38.83
N THR A 420 -1.31 3.90 38.37
CA THR A 420 -2.53 3.82 39.17
C THR A 420 -3.48 2.76 38.61
N VAL A 421 -4.39 2.27 39.44
CA VAL A 421 -5.47 1.36 39.01
C VAL A 421 -6.73 2.14 38.62
N GLU A 422 -7.39 1.75 37.52
CA GLU A 422 -8.60 2.42 37.02
C GLU A 422 -9.79 2.28 37.97
N ARG A 423 -9.90 1.13 38.65
CA ARG A 423 -10.97 0.83 39.60
C ARG A 423 -10.49 0.97 41.04
N GLU A 424 -11.42 1.23 41.94
CA GLU A 424 -11.15 1.26 43.37
C GLU A 424 -10.83 -0.15 43.90
N ILE A 425 -9.54 -0.47 44.00
CA ILE A 425 -9.07 -1.74 44.57
C ILE A 425 -8.65 -1.51 46.04
N PRO A 426 -8.95 -2.46 46.96
CA PRO A 426 -8.51 -2.36 48.35
C PRO A 426 -6.99 -2.24 48.50
N PRO A 427 -6.49 -1.44 49.45
CA PRO A 427 -5.07 -1.41 49.80
C PRO A 427 -4.56 -2.81 50.18
N GLY A 428 -3.37 -3.18 49.70
CA GLY A 428 -2.76 -4.48 49.93
C GLY A 428 -3.07 -5.54 48.89
N ALA A 429 -3.95 -5.27 47.92
CA ALA A 429 -4.25 -6.21 46.84
C ALA A 429 -3.01 -6.51 45.98
N THR A 430 -2.82 -7.80 45.65
CA THR A 430 -1.74 -8.27 44.78
C THR A 430 -2.04 -7.96 43.31
N VAL A 431 -1.05 -7.45 42.60
CA VAL A 431 -1.07 -7.31 41.14
C VAL A 431 -0.52 -8.61 40.54
N LYS A 432 -1.26 -9.20 39.58
CA LYS A 432 -0.94 -10.48 38.94
C LYS A 432 -0.94 -10.33 37.43
#